data_AF-A0A1F1KFN2-F1
#
_entry.id   AF-A0A1F1KFN2-F1
#
_cell.length_a   1.000
_cell.length_b   1.000
_cell.length_c   1.000
_cell.angle_alpha   90.00
_cell.angle_beta   90.00
_cell.angle_gamma   90.00
#
_symmetry.space_group_name_H-M   'P 1'
#
loop_
_entity.id
_entity.type
_entity.pdbx_description
1 polymer ?
#
loop_
_entity_poly.entity_id
_entity_poly.type
_entity_poly.pdbx_seq_one_letter_code
_entity_poly.pdbx_strand_id
1 'polypeptide(L)'
;MAAQLKGTLTQREGCWVVEGEHQGTTVPVFPTGEVVWEDDGLTYQGTHYGEGDEIELGGGNPGENVTSDCEGDSVFHVAASSSSE
;
A
#
# COMPACT_ATOMS: atom_id res chain seq x y z
N MET A 1 -0.77 -9.67 16.01
CA MET A 1 0.05 -10.02 14.83
C MET A 1 -0.07 -8.86 13.88
N ALA A 2 1.00 -8.09 13.69
CA ALA A 2 1.02 -7.08 12.64
C ALA A 2 1.18 -7.83 11.31
N ALA A 3 0.30 -7.57 10.34
CA ALA A 3 0.51 -8.05 8.99
C ALA A 3 1.54 -7.13 8.33
N GLN A 4 2.42 -7.69 7.51
CA GLN A 4 3.41 -6.95 6.76
C GLN A 4 3.13 -7.21 5.28
N LEU A 5 2.88 -6.14 4.53
CA LEU A 5 2.76 -6.19 3.08
C LEU A 5 4.11 -5.78 2.51
N LYS A 6 4.81 -6.74 1.93
CA LYS A 6 6.08 -6.52 1.23
C LYS A 6 5.90 -6.86 -0.24
N GLY A 7 6.34 -5.97 -1.11
CA GLY A 7 6.27 -6.19 -2.54
C GLY A 7 6.81 -5.01 -3.34
N THR A 8 6.57 -5.06 -4.64
CA THR A 8 6.97 -3.99 -5.56
C THR A 8 5.78 -3.08 -5.82
N LEU A 9 6.00 -1.77 -5.73
CA LEU A 9 4.99 -0.78 -6.05
C LEU A 9 4.84 -0.68 -7.58
N THR A 10 3.65 -0.96 -8.10
CA THR A 10 3.33 -0.90 -9.53
C THR A 10 2.12 -0.01 -9.74
N GLN A 11 2.14 0.84 -10.78
CA GLN A 11 0.95 1.57 -11.19
C GLN A 11 0.16 0.77 -12.23
N ARG A 12 -1.14 0.57 -12.01
CA ARG A 12 -2.06 -0.05 -12.97
C ARG A 12 -3.31 0.80 -13.11
N GLU A 13 -3.59 1.26 -14.33
CA GLU A 13 -4.81 2.02 -14.66
C GLU A 13 -5.03 3.26 -13.76
N GLY A 14 -3.93 3.90 -13.32
CA GLY A 14 -3.96 5.07 -12.42
C GLY A 14 -4.06 4.72 -10.93
N CYS A 15 -4.03 3.43 -10.60
CA CYS A 15 -4.04 2.92 -9.24
C CYS A 15 -2.69 2.34 -8.85
N TRP A 16 -2.21 2.74 -7.69
CA TRP A 16 -1.00 2.19 -7.09
C TRP A 16 -1.33 0.89 -6.37
N VAL A 17 -0.68 -0.18 -6.79
CA VAL A 17 -0.84 -1.52 -6.23
C VAL A 17 0.51 -2.08 -5.84
N VAL A 18 0.54 -2.96 -4.84
CA VAL A 18 1.74 -3.65 -4.41
C VAL A 18 1.65 -5.10 -4.90
N GLU A 19 2.57 -5.49 -5.77
CA GLU A 19 2.72 -6.86 -6.22
C GLU A 19 3.59 -7.63 -5.21
N GLY A 20 2.94 -8.51 -4.45
CA GLY A 20 3.62 -9.35 -3.45
C GLY A 20 4.29 -10.57 -4.08
N GLU A 21 5.27 -11.14 -3.37
CA GLU A 21 6.05 -12.31 -3.81
C GLU A 21 5.19 -13.56 -4.16
N HIS A 22 3.96 -13.65 -3.66
CA HIS A 22 3.04 -14.76 -3.92
C HIS A 22 1.91 -14.45 -4.91
N GLN A 23 2.23 -13.76 -6.01
CA GLN A 23 1.33 -13.55 -7.17
C GLN A 23 -0.01 -12.87 -6.83
N GLY A 24 -0.05 -12.07 -5.77
CA GLY A 24 -1.22 -11.30 -5.37
C GLY A 24 -0.98 -9.81 -5.57
N THR A 25 -1.90 -9.13 -6.24
CA THR A 25 -1.92 -7.67 -6.36
C THR A 25 -2.75 -7.11 -5.20
N THR A 26 -2.10 -6.35 -4.32
CA THR A 26 -2.75 -5.79 -3.13
C THR A 26 -2.83 -4.27 -3.23
N VAL A 27 -4.00 -3.69 -3.04
CA VAL A 27 -4.16 -2.22 -3.02
C VAL A 27 -3.86 -1.72 -1.60
N PRO A 28 -2.80 -0.93 -1.38
CA PRO A 28 -2.55 -0.33 -0.07
C PRO A 28 -3.49 0.86 0.14
N VAL A 29 -4.26 0.82 1.23
CA VAL A 29 -5.09 1.94 1.69
C VAL A 29 -4.39 2.57 2.88
N PHE A 30 -3.90 3.78 2.67
CA PHE A 30 -3.24 4.57 3.70
C PHE A 30 -4.26 5.47 4.42
N PRO A 31 -4.05 5.74 5.72
CA PRO A 31 -4.82 6.74 6.43
C PRO A 31 -4.63 8.13 5.81
N THR A 32 -5.71 8.91 5.78
CA THR A 32 -5.72 10.26 5.21
C THR A 32 -4.71 11.16 5.92
N GLY A 33 -3.77 11.72 5.16
CA GLY A 33 -2.80 12.71 5.66
C GLY A 33 -1.41 12.16 6.04
N GLU A 34 -1.20 10.84 6.02
CA GLU A 34 0.14 10.24 6.21
C GLU A 34 0.83 9.83 4.91
N VAL A 35 0.06 9.73 3.82
CA VAL A 35 0.59 9.47 2.47
C VAL A 35 0.38 10.69 1.59
N VAL A 36 1.39 10.99 0.78
CA VAL A 36 1.29 11.94 -0.32
C VAL A 36 1.40 11.15 -1.61
N TRP A 37 0.33 11.13 -2.39
CA TRP A 37 0.32 10.52 -3.71
C TRP A 37 0.84 11.52 -4.74
N GLU A 38 1.82 11.10 -5.54
CA GLU A 38 2.42 11.88 -6.62
C GLU A 38 2.26 11.11 -7.95
N ASP A 39 2.49 11.78 -9.09
CA ASP A 39 2.37 11.16 -10.41
C ASP A 39 3.36 9.99 -10.61
N ASP A 40 4.54 10.07 -9.98
CA ASP A 40 5.63 9.09 -10.11
C ASP A 40 5.71 8.10 -8.93
N GLY A 41 4.88 8.26 -7.89
CA GLY A 41 4.98 7.43 -6.70
C GLY A 41 4.11 7.84 -5.53
N LEU A 42 4.51 7.38 -4.35
CA LEU A 42 3.92 7.77 -3.07
C LEU A 42 5.04 8.13 -2.09
N THR A 43 4.84 9.20 -1.32
CA THR A 43 5.67 9.51 -0.16
C THR A 43 4.94 9.08 1.10
N TYR A 44 5.53 8.12 1.82
CA TYR A 44 5.02 7.61 3.09
C TYR A 44 6.11 7.68 4.15
N GLN A 45 5.79 8.24 5.32
CA GLN A 45 6.76 8.48 6.41
C GLN A 45 8.01 9.27 6.01
N GLY A 46 7.90 10.12 4.98
CA GLY A 46 9.03 10.88 4.45
C GLY A 46 9.97 10.07 3.54
N THR A 47 9.63 8.82 3.25
CA THR A 47 10.28 8.01 2.21
C THR A 47 9.44 8.04 0.95
N HIS A 48 10.07 8.42 -0.16
CA HIS A 48 9.45 8.38 -1.48
C HIS A 48 9.65 7.00 -2.11
N TYR A 49 8.57 6.38 -2.53
CA TYR A 49 8.54 5.11 -3.24
C TYR A 49 7.98 5.35 -4.64
N GLY A 50 8.76 5.00 -5.67
CA GLY A 50 8.33 5.14 -7.06
C GLY A 50 7.83 3.83 -7.67
N GLU A 51 7.40 3.89 -8.93
CA GLU A 51 7.11 2.68 -9.70
C GLU A 51 8.34 1.76 -9.81
N GLY A 52 8.15 0.49 -9.50
CA GLY A 52 9.18 -0.53 -9.50
C GLY A 52 10.00 -0.60 -8.20
N ASP A 53 9.75 0.29 -7.24
CA ASP A 53 10.47 0.30 -5.97
C ASP A 53 9.93 -0.77 -5.00
N GLU A 54 10.81 -1.34 -4.17
CA GLU A 54 10.41 -2.31 -3.15
C GLU A 54 9.87 -1.56 -1.93
N ILE A 55 8.61 -1.80 -1.60
CA ILE A 55 7.94 -1.18 -0.45
C ILE A 55 7.59 -2.22 0.60
N GLU A 56 7.76 -1.83 1.86
CA GLU A 56 7.38 -2.62 3.03
C GLU A 56 6.42 -1.80 3.89
N LEU A 57 5.17 -2.26 3.98
CA LEU A 57 4.10 -1.60 4.71
C LEU A 57 3.65 -2.44 5.89
N GLY A 58 3.70 -1.85 7.09
CA GLY A 58 3.12 -2.43 8.29
C GLY A 58 1.62 -2.13 8.36
N GLY A 59 0.80 -3.12 8.67
CA GLY A 59 -0.65 -2.90 8.73
C GLY A 59 -1.48 -4.11 9.09
N GLY A 60 -2.70 -4.12 8.57
CA GLY A 60 -3.69 -5.17 8.74
C GLY A 60 -4.57 -5.30 7.52
N ASN A 61 -4.90 -6.53 7.14
CA ASN A 61 -5.88 -6.80 6.10
C ASN A 61 -7.30 -6.66 6.72
N PRO A 62 -8.11 -5.64 6.36
CA PRO A 62 -9.52 -5.68 6.68
C PRO A 62 -10.11 -6.79 5.80
N GLY A 63 -10.56 -7.88 6.42
CA GLY A 63 -11.06 -9.05 5.69
C GLY A 63 -11.97 -8.68 4.52
N GLU A 64 -11.82 -9.46 3.44
CA GLU A 64 -12.47 -9.42 2.13
C GLU A 64 -13.58 -8.37 1.98
N ASN A 65 -13.42 -7.52 0.95
CA ASN A 65 -14.45 -6.64 0.37
C ASN A 65 -14.44 -5.18 0.85
N VAL A 66 -13.31 -4.50 0.65
CA VAL A 66 -13.31 -3.04 0.49
C VAL A 66 -13.20 -2.75 -1.00
N THR A 67 -14.25 -2.15 -1.56
CA THR A 67 -14.32 -1.68 -2.94
C THR A 67 -13.35 -0.51 -3.10
N SER A 68 -12.06 -0.80 -3.26
CA SER A 68 -11.18 0.17 -3.91
C SER A 68 -11.64 0.31 -5.36
N ASP A 69 -11.67 1.54 -5.86
CA ASP A 69 -11.88 1.83 -7.29
C ASP A 69 -10.75 1.25 -8.16
N CYS A 70 -9.68 0.78 -7.50
CA CYS A 70 -8.52 0.11 -8.07
C CYS A 70 -8.75 -1.39 -8.23
N GLU A 71 -8.47 -1.92 -9.43
CA GLU A 71 -8.44 -3.37 -9.69
C GLU A 71 -7.26 -4.02 -8.96
N GLY A 72 -7.53 -4.56 -7.77
CA GLY A 72 -6.61 -5.43 -7.03
C GLY A 72 -7.34 -6.67 -6.52
N ASP A 73 -6.58 -7.74 -6.32
CA ASP A 73 -7.09 -9.02 -5.80
C ASP A 73 -7.52 -8.89 -4.33
N SER A 74 -6.83 -8.02 -3.59
CA SER A 74 -7.09 -7.74 -2.17
C SER A 74 -6.67 -6.33 -1.78
N VAL A 75 -7.08 -5.89 -0.58
CA VAL A 75 -6.78 -4.55 -0.06
C VAL A 75 -6.08 -4.67 1.29
N PHE A 76 -5.12 -3.81 1.54
CA PHE A 76 -4.34 -3.79 2.77
C PHE A 76 -4.45 -2.43 3.43
N HIS A 77 -5.01 -2.37 4.64
CA HIS A 77 -5.01 -1.13 5.40
C HIS A 77 -3.65 -0.97 6.05
N VAL A 78 -2.90 0.01 5.56
CA VAL A 78 -1.63 0.40 6.15
C VAL A 78 -1.95 0.98 7.52
N ALA A 79 -1.31 0.45 8.55
CA ALA A 79 -1.45 1.04 9.87
C ALA A 79 -0.80 2.42 9.83
N ALA A 80 -1.51 3.42 10.37
CA ALA A 80 -0.90 4.67 10.75
C ALA A 80 0.37 4.37 11.55
N SER A 81 1.44 5.11 11.28
CA SER A 81 2.66 4.96 12.07
C SER A 81 2.36 5.54 13.46
N SER A 82 1.75 4.72 14.32
CA SER A 82 1.70 4.98 15.75
C SER A 82 3.14 4.85 16.24
N SER A 83 3.88 5.95 16.12
CA SER A 83 4.92 6.29 17.08
C SER A 83 4.32 6.02 18.44
N SER A 84 4.71 4.90 19.04
CA SER A 84 4.29 4.54 20.38
C SER A 84 4.89 5.59 21.30
N GLU A 85 4.11 6.60 21.65
CA GLU A 85 4.40 7.53 22.76
C GLU A 85 4.42 6.77 24.09
#